data_AF-C1EB66-F1
#
_entry.id   AF-C1EB66-F1
#
_cell.length_a   1.000
_cell.length_b   1.000
_cell.length_c   1.000
_cell.angle_alpha   90.00
_cell.angle_beta   90.00
_cell.angle_gamma   90.00
#
_symmetry.space_group_name_H-M   'P 1'
#
loop_
_entity.id
_entity.type
_entity.pdbx_description
1 polymer ?
#
loop_
_entity_poly.entity_id
_entity_poly.type
_entity_poly.pdbx_seq_one_letter_code
_entity_poly.pdbx_strand_id
1 'polypeptide(L)'
;MAAMTSTFLGSAVAAKAPVKVAAKKAVAPVASLDGLKKSFIANVVPSPAPLLPSQAAVVGVSTVLLASPAFAATIKLGGDNGELGFFPNKITVAKGETVEFVNNKAFPHNVVFDEDNVPSGVNADAISHEDYLNGPGEKVTNKFDTPGTYGYYCEPHQGAGMQGTIIVQ
;
A
#
# COMPACT_ATOMS: atom_id res chain seq x y z
N MET A 1 -9.73 60.61 29.34
CA MET A 1 -8.34 61.03 29.54
C MET A 1 -7.86 60.47 30.87
N ALA A 2 -7.33 59.24 30.87
CA ALA A 2 -6.59 58.67 32.01
C ALA A 2 -5.72 57.54 31.46
N ALA A 3 -4.41 57.79 31.43
CA ALA A 3 -3.38 56.86 31.01
C ALA A 3 -3.06 55.91 32.14
N MET A 4 -3.03 54.60 31.86
CA MET A 4 -2.44 53.59 32.72
C MET A 4 -1.45 52.78 31.89
N THR A 5 -0.19 53.17 32.00
CA THR A 5 0.99 52.42 31.57
C THR A 5 1.16 51.21 32.49
N SER A 6 1.14 49.99 31.94
CA SER A 6 1.56 48.79 32.67
C SER A 6 2.60 48.00 31.88
N THR A 7 3.73 47.89 32.55
CA THR A 7 5.00 47.21 32.33
C THR A 7 4.97 45.89 31.54
N PHE A 8 5.85 45.83 30.53
CA PHE A 8 6.34 44.63 29.85
C PHE A 8 7.13 43.73 30.80
N LEU A 9 6.75 42.44 30.92
CA LEU A 9 7.66 41.37 31.34
C LEU A 9 7.90 40.44 30.14
N GLY A 10 9.12 40.48 29.61
CA GLY A 10 9.59 39.53 28.60
C GLY A 10 9.96 38.19 29.25
N SER A 11 9.47 37.10 28.67
CA SER A 11 10.01 35.76 28.93
C SER A 11 10.97 35.38 27.81
N ALA A 12 12.20 35.07 28.23
CA ALA A 12 13.33 34.76 27.37
C ALA A 12 13.21 33.38 26.68
N VAL A 13 13.83 33.35 25.51
CA VAL A 13 14.01 32.26 24.55
C VAL A 13 14.81 31.09 25.14
N ALA A 14 14.37 29.87 24.86
CA ALA A 14 15.22 28.67 24.92
C ALA A 14 15.27 28.03 23.52
N ALA A 15 16.23 28.47 22.71
CA ALA A 15 16.59 27.86 21.44
C ALA A 15 17.41 26.59 21.70
N LYS A 16 16.97 25.43 21.21
CA LYS A 16 17.81 24.23 21.14
C LYS A 16 18.66 24.27 19.86
N ALA A 17 19.97 24.24 20.05
CA ALA A 17 21.01 24.22 19.02
C ALA A 17 21.04 22.88 18.24
N PRO A 18 21.61 22.87 17.02
CA PRO A 18 21.61 21.72 16.12
C PRO A 18 22.77 20.76 16.39
N VAL A 19 22.50 19.45 16.37
CA VAL A 19 23.55 18.42 16.32
C VAL A 19 23.91 18.16 14.86
N LYS A 20 25.16 18.47 14.49
CA LYS A 20 25.82 18.10 13.23
C LYS A 20 26.89 17.03 13.50
N VAL A 21 27.34 16.41 12.39
CA VAL A 21 28.58 15.64 12.17
C VAL A 21 28.36 14.11 12.31
N ALA A 22 28.74 13.22 11.39
CA ALA A 22 29.57 13.32 10.18
C ALA A 22 29.14 12.28 9.13
N ALA A 23 29.30 12.68 7.87
CA ALA A 23 29.31 11.80 6.71
C ALA A 23 30.63 11.03 6.59
N LYS A 24 30.58 9.78 6.11
CA LYS A 24 31.68 9.12 5.38
C LYS A 24 31.15 8.33 4.18
N LYS A 25 31.07 9.06 3.06
CA LYS A 25 31.49 8.78 1.67
C LYS A 25 31.63 7.33 1.16
N ALA A 26 30.85 7.06 0.11
CA ALA A 26 31.10 6.38 -1.19
C ALA A 26 31.75 4.98 -1.18
N VAL A 27 31.36 4.05 -2.07
CA VAL A 27 31.75 4.01 -3.48
C VAL A 27 30.90 2.96 -4.21
N ALA A 28 30.34 3.29 -5.38
CA ALA A 28 29.87 2.34 -6.38
C ALA A 28 31.06 1.89 -7.27
N PRO A 29 30.94 0.79 -8.03
CA PRO A 29 30.68 1.04 -9.44
C PRO A 29 29.73 0.05 -10.13
N VAL A 30 29.37 0.52 -11.31
CA VAL A 30 28.52 0.00 -12.38
C VAL A 30 29.03 -1.26 -13.10
N ALA A 31 28.06 -2.04 -13.59
CA ALA A 31 27.98 -2.81 -14.84
C ALA A 31 29.19 -3.63 -15.38
N SER A 32 28.94 -4.89 -15.75
CA SER A 32 29.19 -5.39 -17.12
C SER A 32 28.56 -6.76 -17.37
N LEU A 33 27.98 -6.92 -18.56
CA LEU A 33 27.68 -8.19 -19.21
C LEU A 33 28.98 -8.82 -19.71
N ASP A 34 29.15 -10.14 -19.56
CA ASP A 34 29.99 -10.97 -20.42
C ASP A 34 29.85 -12.45 -20.05
N GLY A 35 29.86 -13.34 -21.04
CA GLY A 35 30.38 -14.70 -20.81
C GLY A 35 29.55 -15.91 -21.25
N LEU A 36 29.04 -15.90 -22.48
CA LEU A 36 28.80 -17.14 -23.24
C LEU A 36 30.12 -17.86 -23.52
N LYS A 37 30.42 -19.03 -22.91
CA LYS A 37 31.28 -20.14 -23.45
C LYS A 37 30.92 -21.46 -22.73
N LYS A 38 30.16 -22.40 -23.32
CA LYS A 38 30.55 -23.50 -24.25
C LYS A 38 31.53 -24.53 -23.66
N SER A 39 31.00 -25.70 -23.31
CA SER A 39 31.65 -27.02 -23.32
C SER A 39 30.60 -27.99 -23.92
N PHE A 40 30.68 -28.41 -25.20
CA PHE A 40 31.51 -29.49 -25.79
C PHE A 40 31.45 -30.74 -24.90
N ILE A 41 31.10 -31.98 -25.29
CA ILE A 41 30.96 -32.79 -26.52
C ILE A 41 30.33 -34.12 -26.02
N ALA A 42 29.53 -34.92 -26.73
CA ALA A 42 29.78 -35.51 -28.03
C ALA A 42 28.48 -36.10 -28.63
N ASN A 43 28.45 -36.08 -29.96
CA ASN A 43 27.56 -36.75 -30.92
C ASN A 43 27.16 -38.19 -30.53
N VAL A 44 26.00 -38.65 -30.99
CA VAL A 44 25.83 -39.57 -32.14
C VAL A 44 24.34 -39.64 -32.53
N VAL A 45 24.04 -39.29 -33.79
CA VAL A 45 22.83 -39.66 -34.56
C VAL A 45 23.20 -40.93 -35.37
N PRO A 46 22.29 -41.80 -35.87
CA PRO A 46 21.17 -41.41 -36.73
C PRO A 46 19.83 -42.11 -36.48
N SER A 47 18.78 -41.42 -36.91
CA SER A 47 17.42 -41.93 -37.13
C SER A 47 17.39 -43.01 -38.22
N PRO A 48 16.35 -43.87 -38.23
CA PRO A 48 15.57 -44.00 -39.45
C PRO A 48 14.06 -43.84 -39.22
N ALA A 49 13.43 -43.10 -40.14
CA ALA A 49 11.98 -42.95 -40.33
C ALA A 49 11.36 -44.22 -40.97
N PRO A 50 10.08 -44.24 -41.40
CA PRO A 50 8.79 -43.87 -40.75
C PRO A 50 7.71 -44.98 -40.91
N LEU A 51 6.76 -45.20 -39.99
CA LEU A 51 5.55 -46.00 -40.28
C LEU A 51 4.29 -45.64 -39.42
N LEU A 52 3.30 -45.01 -40.08
CA LEU A 52 1.82 -45.11 -39.94
C LEU A 52 1.06 -44.70 -38.64
N PRO A 53 -0.24 -44.33 -38.75
CA PRO A 53 -0.88 -43.35 -37.87
C PRO A 53 -1.59 -44.01 -36.69
N SER A 54 -1.30 -43.54 -35.48
CA SER A 54 -2.12 -43.83 -34.30
C SER A 54 -2.73 -42.52 -33.82
N GLN A 55 -4.04 -42.38 -34.00
CA GLN A 55 -4.84 -41.29 -33.46
C GLN A 55 -4.76 -41.35 -31.93
N ALA A 56 -3.80 -40.64 -31.34
CA ALA A 56 -3.85 -40.30 -29.93
C ALA A 56 -4.53 -38.93 -29.83
N ALA A 57 -5.82 -38.94 -29.53
CA ALA A 57 -6.56 -37.76 -29.13
C ALA A 57 -5.85 -37.14 -27.91
N VAL A 58 -5.16 -36.03 -28.12
CA VAL A 58 -4.66 -35.16 -27.05
C VAL A 58 -5.89 -34.58 -26.36
N VAL A 59 -6.26 -35.16 -25.22
CA VAL A 59 -7.24 -34.57 -24.30
C VAL A 59 -6.57 -33.35 -23.68
N GLY A 60 -6.77 -32.19 -24.29
CA GLY A 60 -6.30 -30.91 -23.77
C GLY A 60 -7.00 -30.60 -22.45
N VAL A 61 -6.32 -30.82 -21.33
CA VAL A 61 -6.76 -30.29 -20.04
C VAL A 61 -6.57 -28.78 -20.10
N SER A 62 -7.64 -28.04 -20.40
CA SER A 62 -7.66 -26.59 -20.23
C SER A 62 -7.66 -26.29 -18.74
N THR A 63 -6.50 -25.95 -18.18
CA THR A 63 -6.42 -25.35 -16.85
C THR A 63 -6.99 -23.94 -16.93
N VAL A 64 -8.22 -23.77 -16.47
CA VAL A 64 -8.83 -22.46 -16.24
C VAL A 64 -8.04 -21.80 -15.09
N LEU A 65 -7.14 -20.88 -15.40
CA LEU A 65 -6.58 -19.99 -14.39
C LEU A 65 -7.70 -19.04 -13.94
N LEU A 66 -8.19 -19.24 -12.72
CA LEU A 66 -8.99 -18.24 -12.03
C LEU A 66 -8.06 -17.08 -11.69
N ALA A 67 -8.14 -16.00 -12.46
CA ALA A 67 -7.49 -14.74 -12.10
C ALA A 67 -8.27 -14.14 -10.92
N SER A 68 -7.65 -14.10 -9.74
CA SER A 68 -8.18 -13.32 -8.62
C SER A 68 -8.20 -11.83 -9.00
N PRO A 69 -9.18 -11.04 -8.52
CA PRO A 69 -9.15 -9.60 -8.74
C PRO A 69 -7.87 -9.03 -8.13
N ALA A 70 -7.04 -8.38 -8.96
CA ALA A 70 -5.89 -7.65 -8.49
C ALA A 70 -6.38 -6.33 -7.90
N PHE A 71 -6.25 -6.17 -6.58
CA PHE A 71 -6.42 -4.89 -5.92
C PHE A 71 -5.24 -3.97 -6.27
N ALA A 72 -5.49 -2.67 -6.38
CA ALA A 72 -4.43 -1.71 -6.66
C ALA A 72 -3.53 -1.49 -5.44
N ALA A 73 -4.09 -1.62 -4.24
CA ALA A 73 -3.36 -1.54 -3.00
C ALA A 73 -4.03 -2.35 -1.89
N THR A 74 -3.21 -2.81 -0.96
CA THR A 74 -3.65 -3.39 0.32
C THR A 74 -3.14 -2.50 1.46
N ILE A 75 -4.03 -2.08 2.35
CA ILE A 75 -3.74 -1.29 3.54
C ILE A 75 -3.96 -2.15 4.77
N LYS A 76 -2.92 -2.34 5.57
CA LYS A 76 -3.03 -3.05 6.86
C LYS A 76 -3.61 -2.13 7.93
N LEU A 77 -4.53 -2.65 8.73
CA LEU A 77 -5.05 -2.01 9.93
C LEU A 77 -4.25 -2.52 11.13
N GLY A 78 -3.39 -1.65 11.66
CA GLY A 78 -2.39 -1.99 12.66
C GLY A 78 -1.05 -2.42 12.06
N GLY A 79 0.04 -1.87 12.59
CA GLY A 79 1.40 -2.16 12.15
C GLY A 79 1.84 -3.56 12.58
N ASP A 80 2.84 -4.13 11.90
CA ASP A 80 3.34 -5.47 12.21
C ASP A 80 3.95 -5.57 13.63
N ASN A 81 4.33 -4.43 14.21
CA ASN A 81 4.79 -4.26 15.58
C ASN A 81 3.68 -3.85 16.58
N GLY A 82 2.42 -3.79 16.15
CA GLY A 82 1.29 -3.39 17.00
C GLY A 82 1.00 -1.88 17.04
N GLU A 83 1.61 -1.08 16.17
CA GLU A 83 1.28 0.34 16.02
C GLU A 83 -0.19 0.54 15.61
N LEU A 84 -0.87 1.52 16.21
CA LEU A 84 -2.25 1.89 15.89
C LEU A 84 -2.27 2.84 14.69
N GLY A 85 -2.14 2.28 13.48
CA GLY A 85 -2.03 3.03 12.24
C GLY A 85 -2.49 2.26 11.01
N PHE A 86 -2.65 2.97 9.90
CA PHE A 86 -2.84 2.37 8.58
C PHE A 86 -1.48 2.21 7.88
N PHE A 87 -1.24 1.07 7.22
CA PHE A 87 0.05 0.80 6.59
C PHE A 87 -0.11 0.24 5.16
N PRO A 88 0.29 1.00 4.12
CA PRO A 88 0.69 2.41 4.17
C PRO A 88 -0.46 3.35 4.59
N ASN A 89 -0.15 4.50 5.19
CA ASN A 89 -1.16 5.50 5.57
C ASN A 89 -1.49 6.49 4.44
N LYS A 90 -0.73 6.47 3.35
CA LYS A 90 -0.99 7.27 2.15
C LYS A 90 -0.72 6.44 0.91
N ILE A 91 -1.67 6.40 0.00
CA ILE A 91 -1.52 5.77 -1.30
C ILE A 91 -2.08 6.66 -2.41
N THR A 92 -1.64 6.37 -3.63
CA THR A 92 -2.19 6.93 -4.86
C THR A 92 -2.68 5.77 -5.72
N VAL A 93 -3.90 5.86 -6.23
CA VAL A 93 -4.55 4.87 -7.09
C VAL A 93 -5.15 5.55 -8.31
N ALA A 94 -5.33 4.82 -9.40
CA ALA A 94 -6.09 5.30 -10.55
C ALA A 94 -7.59 5.22 -10.28
N LYS A 95 -8.36 6.08 -10.95
CA LYS A 95 -9.81 5.98 -11.00
C LYS A 95 -10.26 4.58 -11.43
N GLY A 96 -11.24 4.05 -10.72
CA GLY A 96 -11.84 2.74 -10.94
C GLY A 96 -11.11 1.60 -10.23
N GLU A 97 -10.00 1.89 -9.56
CA GLU A 97 -9.27 0.88 -8.80
C GLU A 97 -9.96 0.57 -7.46
N THR A 98 -9.65 -0.62 -6.95
CA THR A 98 -10.16 -1.11 -5.66
C THR A 98 -9.01 -1.22 -4.68
N VAL A 99 -9.23 -0.74 -3.45
CA VAL A 99 -8.31 -0.86 -2.32
C VAL A 99 -8.86 -1.88 -1.33
N GLU A 100 -8.01 -2.76 -0.84
CA GLU A 100 -8.33 -3.73 0.22
C GLU A 100 -7.76 -3.25 1.55
N PHE A 101 -8.60 -3.10 2.56
CA PHE A 101 -8.19 -2.88 3.95
C PHE A 101 -8.19 -4.23 4.67
N VAL A 102 -7.09 -4.59 5.33
CA VAL A 102 -6.92 -5.89 5.98
C VAL A 102 -6.60 -5.68 7.45
N ASN A 103 -7.46 -6.21 8.31
CA ASN A 103 -7.27 -6.19 9.74
C ASN A 103 -6.01 -7.01 10.10
N ASN A 104 -4.98 -6.37 10.66
CA ASN A 104 -3.68 -7.01 10.87
C ASN A 104 -3.43 -7.27 12.35
N LYS A 105 -3.38 -6.22 13.17
CA LYS A 105 -3.01 -6.28 14.59
C LYS A 105 -3.68 -5.17 15.40
N ALA A 106 -3.75 -5.34 16.72
CA ALA A 106 -4.28 -4.35 17.66
C ALA A 106 -5.73 -3.91 17.36
N PHE A 107 -6.54 -4.87 16.92
CA PHE A 107 -7.99 -4.73 16.73
C PHE A 107 -8.72 -4.52 18.08
N PRO A 108 -9.95 -3.97 18.08
CA PRO A 108 -10.82 -3.69 16.93
C PRO A 108 -10.39 -2.48 16.09
N HIS A 109 -10.61 -2.55 14.77
CA HIS A 109 -10.44 -1.43 13.84
C HIS A 109 -11.68 -1.26 12.98
N ASN A 110 -11.88 -0.05 12.46
CA ASN A 110 -12.84 0.20 11.40
C ASN A 110 -12.25 1.21 10.40
N VAL A 111 -13.01 1.53 9.34
CA VAL A 111 -12.55 2.42 8.27
C VAL A 111 -13.67 3.41 7.97
N VAL A 112 -13.59 4.61 8.53
CA VAL A 112 -14.59 5.66 8.37
C VAL A 112 -14.01 6.79 7.53
N PHE A 113 -14.70 7.16 6.46
CA PHE A 113 -14.32 8.27 5.60
C PHE A 113 -14.83 9.59 6.19
N ASP A 114 -13.99 10.61 6.14
CA ASP A 114 -14.30 11.95 6.63
C ASP A 114 -15.16 12.69 5.61
N GLU A 115 -16.40 13.05 6.00
CA GLU A 115 -17.36 13.76 5.14
C GLU A 115 -16.83 15.11 4.63
N ASP A 116 -15.95 15.76 5.40
CA ASP A 116 -15.32 17.03 5.03
C ASP A 116 -14.11 16.83 4.10
N ASN A 117 -13.66 15.60 3.89
CA ASN A 117 -12.43 15.26 3.17
C ASN A 117 -12.63 14.13 2.15
N VAL A 118 -13.76 14.17 1.43
CA VAL A 118 -14.01 13.36 0.23
C VAL A 118 -14.35 14.25 -0.96
N PRO A 119 -14.17 13.78 -2.20
CA PRO A 119 -14.53 14.56 -3.38
C PRO A 119 -16.04 14.88 -3.39
N SER A 120 -16.39 16.06 -3.90
CA SER A 120 -17.80 16.48 -4.03
C SER A 120 -18.63 15.42 -4.77
N GLY A 121 -19.80 15.09 -4.21
CA GLY A 121 -20.72 14.10 -4.75
C GLY A 121 -20.43 12.65 -4.35
N VAL A 122 -19.35 12.41 -3.59
CA VAL A 122 -19.14 11.13 -2.89
C VAL A 122 -19.93 11.14 -1.59
N ASN A 123 -20.64 10.05 -1.31
CA ASN A 123 -21.25 9.80 -0.01
C ASN A 123 -20.23 9.06 0.87
N ALA A 124 -19.72 9.71 1.91
CA ALA A 124 -18.71 9.16 2.82
C ALA A 124 -19.23 7.95 3.60
N ASP A 125 -20.45 8.00 4.12
CA ASP A 125 -21.08 6.90 4.87
C ASP A 125 -21.18 5.64 4.00
N ALA A 126 -21.53 5.82 2.71
CA ALA A 126 -21.71 4.70 1.79
C ALA A 126 -20.42 3.94 1.45
N ILE A 127 -19.25 4.57 1.63
CA ILE A 127 -17.93 3.94 1.44
C ILE A 127 -17.25 3.63 2.79
N SER A 128 -17.86 4.03 3.89
CA SER A 128 -17.37 3.73 5.24
C SER A 128 -17.75 2.32 5.66
N HIS A 129 -16.92 1.75 6.52
CA HIS A 129 -17.21 0.54 7.25
C HIS A 129 -17.10 0.87 8.73
N GLU A 130 -18.24 1.20 9.34
CA GLU A 130 -18.33 1.59 10.75
C GLU A 130 -18.24 0.38 11.69
N ASP A 131 -18.75 -0.78 11.25
CA ASP A 131 -18.65 -2.02 12.00
C ASP A 131 -17.19 -2.37 12.30
N TYR A 132 -16.97 -2.93 13.49
CA TYR A 132 -15.64 -3.28 13.92
C TYR A 132 -15.17 -4.57 13.25
N LEU A 133 -13.95 -4.51 12.72
CA LEU A 133 -13.15 -5.65 12.34
C LEU A 133 -12.44 -6.15 13.60
N ASN A 134 -12.84 -7.34 14.07
CA ASN A 134 -12.48 -7.90 15.37
C ASN A 134 -11.45 -9.03 15.28
N GLY A 135 -11.19 -9.55 14.07
CA GLY A 135 -10.31 -10.68 13.85
C GLY A 135 -9.18 -10.38 12.86
N PRO A 136 -7.99 -10.99 13.04
CA PRO A 136 -6.92 -10.86 12.07
C PRO A 136 -7.33 -11.45 10.72
N GLY A 137 -7.00 -10.75 9.64
CA GLY A 137 -7.30 -11.13 8.27
C GLY A 137 -8.72 -10.78 7.80
N GLU A 138 -9.58 -10.23 8.65
CA GLU A 138 -10.85 -9.64 8.20
C GLU A 138 -10.60 -8.47 7.26
N LYS A 139 -11.47 -8.29 6.28
CA LYS A 139 -11.22 -7.38 5.17
C LYS A 139 -12.44 -6.59 4.75
N VAL A 140 -12.18 -5.38 4.29
CA VAL A 140 -13.16 -4.56 3.58
C VAL A 140 -12.52 -3.99 2.32
N THR A 141 -13.30 -3.85 1.26
CA THR A 141 -12.83 -3.34 -0.02
C THR A 141 -13.65 -2.16 -0.45
N ASN A 142 -12.99 -1.16 -1.03
CA ASN A 142 -13.65 0.01 -1.59
C ASN A 142 -13.12 0.30 -2.99
N LYS A 143 -14.04 0.55 -3.93
CA LYS A 143 -13.74 0.97 -5.29
C LYS A 143 -13.87 2.49 -5.38
N PHE A 144 -12.89 3.13 -6.01
CA PHE A 144 -12.80 4.59 -6.06
C PHE A 144 -12.98 5.11 -7.49
N ASP A 145 -14.19 5.60 -7.80
CA ASP A 145 -14.55 6.05 -9.16
C ASP A 145 -14.47 7.57 -9.37
N THR A 146 -14.26 8.35 -8.30
CA THR A 146 -14.20 9.81 -8.37
C THR A 146 -12.76 10.27 -8.08
N PRO A 147 -12.09 10.97 -9.00
CA PRO A 147 -10.78 11.54 -8.73
C PRO A 147 -10.82 12.55 -7.57
N GLY A 148 -9.75 12.60 -6.78
CA GLY A 148 -9.62 13.51 -5.66
C GLY A 148 -8.97 12.87 -4.44
N THR A 149 -9.06 13.57 -3.31
CA THR A 149 -8.49 13.12 -2.03
C THR A 149 -9.59 12.57 -1.14
N TYR A 150 -9.31 11.43 -0.51
CA TYR A 150 -10.17 10.75 0.44
C TYR A 150 -9.42 10.62 1.77
N GLY A 151 -9.82 11.41 2.75
CA GLY A 151 -9.43 11.27 4.15
C GLY A 151 -10.27 10.20 4.83
N TYR A 152 -9.63 9.37 5.64
CA TYR A 152 -10.32 8.36 6.44
C TYR A 152 -9.56 8.11 7.74
N TYR A 153 -10.26 7.55 8.72
CA TYR A 153 -9.76 7.30 10.06
C TYR A 153 -10.36 6.03 10.65
N CYS A 154 -9.78 5.59 11.77
CA CYS A 154 -10.32 4.52 12.60
C CYS A 154 -10.89 5.16 13.86
N GLU A 155 -12.19 5.06 14.09
CA GLU A 155 -12.89 5.72 15.20
C GLU A 155 -12.27 5.42 16.58
N PRO A 156 -12.06 4.14 16.99
CA PRO A 156 -11.51 3.85 18.31
C PRO A 156 -10.07 4.34 18.50
N HIS A 157 -9.36 4.64 17.40
CA HIS A 157 -7.93 4.98 17.41
C HIS A 157 -7.60 6.34 16.80
N GLN A 158 -8.61 7.18 16.52
CA GLN A 158 -8.42 8.50 15.95
C GLN A 158 -7.55 9.39 16.86
N GLY A 159 -7.78 9.32 18.18
CA GLY A 159 -6.98 10.03 19.19
C GLY A 159 -5.51 9.59 19.25
N ALA A 160 -5.18 8.40 18.76
CA ALA A 160 -3.81 7.91 18.61
C ALA A 160 -3.17 8.30 17.26
N GLY A 161 -3.92 8.98 16.38
CA GLY A 161 -3.44 9.40 15.06
C GLY A 161 -3.65 8.38 13.96
N MET A 162 -4.51 7.36 14.16
CA MET A 162 -4.83 6.37 13.13
C MET A 162 -5.70 6.98 12.04
N GLN A 163 -5.05 7.62 11.08
CA GLN A 163 -5.63 8.33 9.94
C GLN A 163 -4.89 7.94 8.66
N GLY A 164 -5.58 8.01 7.53
CA GLY A 164 -4.99 7.74 6.23
C GLY A 164 -5.53 8.65 5.12
N THR A 165 -4.90 8.55 3.96
CA THR A 165 -5.26 9.31 2.77
C THR A 165 -5.13 8.46 1.52
N ILE A 166 -6.19 8.40 0.73
CA ILE A 166 -6.16 7.84 -0.62
C ILE A 166 -6.28 9.00 -1.62
N ILE A 167 -5.35 9.07 -2.57
CA ILE A 167 -5.40 10.01 -3.69
C ILE A 167 -5.81 9.23 -4.94
N VAL A 168 -6.90 9.63 -5.57
CA VAL A 168 -7.43 9.00 -6.79
C VAL A 168 -7.16 9.91 -7.98
N GLN A 169 -6.55 9.36 -9.03
CA GLN A 169 -6.14 10.08 -10.24
C GLN A 169 -6.95 9.69 -11.47
#